data_AF-A0A945NKI7-F1
#
_entry.id   AF-A0A945NKI7-F1
#
_cell.length_a   1.000
_cell.length_b   1.000
_cell.length_c   1.000
_cell.angle_alpha   90.00
_cell.angle_beta   90.00
_cell.angle_gamma   90.00
#
_symmetry.space_group_name_H-M   'P 1'
#
loop_
_entity.id
_entity.type
_entity.pdbx_description
1 polymer ?
#
loop_
_entity_poly.entity_id
_entity_poly.type
_entity_poly.pdbx_seq_one_letter_code
_entity_poly.pdbx_strand_id
1 'polypeptide(L)'
;MRFLALALFSILFAYSYPAHSQRPGGPPPAAFDACSAKSANSDCSFDAPHGTVRGTCRNVRASQQKGLVCAPGNRPGAGQSRGPERRGQPNANRQNDNRRAGRSGSLPFGYDAGAPFAKAIRLTNKLTDTSQGTCFDESRVIECPAKGEKYYGQDAHYQGRLPAYRNNSDGTVSDLNTGLMWQKAHNAERQNYNDAEQACSDLTLARKSDWRLPNLKELFSIADFRGSQGRHYFIDDKFFDFSLPDKSILEGDRFASTHRVEMMGQTWSSTIYAGDHYGRTGVEGAFFFNYLDGHIKQAPTRGRSSLFYRCVRGPKWGDNDFRDNGNGTVTDKASGLMWQQSDDNKTRDWPEALNYCENLDLAGYRDWRLPNVKTLQHIVDYRDYNPALDTDYLKQTDKAGWFWSSTTHGDNIKMASYVCFGKCVSVDGVDVHGAGAQRSDPKTGNPSDFTSLGGQRDEVRINNYARCVRDAG
;
A
#
# COMPACT_ATOMS: atom_id res chain seq x y z
N MET A 1 32.55 -69.64 22.37
CA MET A 1 32.70 -68.29 22.97
C MET A 1 32.56 -67.27 21.87
N ARG A 2 31.74 -66.25 22.12
CA ARG A 2 31.41 -65.14 21.22
C ARG A 2 32.67 -64.36 20.85
N PHE A 3 32.76 -63.83 19.63
CA PHE A 3 33.01 -62.40 19.40
C PHE A 3 32.45 -61.99 18.03
N LEU A 4 31.66 -60.92 18.08
CA LEU A 4 30.88 -60.32 17.00
C LEU A 4 31.75 -59.39 16.14
N ALA A 5 31.26 -59.17 14.93
CA ALA A 5 31.72 -58.25 13.89
C ALA A 5 31.90 -56.78 14.34
N LEU A 6 32.71 -56.03 13.60
CA LEU A 6 32.28 -54.79 12.91
C LEU A 6 33.35 -54.36 11.90
N ALA A 7 33.08 -54.51 10.60
CA ALA A 7 33.83 -53.87 9.53
C ALA A 7 33.09 -52.58 9.14
N LEU A 8 33.73 -51.44 9.39
CA LEU A 8 33.27 -50.12 8.94
C LEU A 8 33.60 -49.95 7.46
N PHE A 9 32.62 -50.16 6.59
CA PHE A 9 32.64 -49.68 5.22
C PHE A 9 32.21 -48.21 5.21
N SER A 10 33.15 -47.29 5.05
CA SER A 10 32.86 -45.89 4.78
C SER A 10 32.34 -45.73 3.35
N ILE A 11 31.03 -45.71 3.18
CA ILE A 11 30.38 -45.30 1.92
C ILE A 11 30.43 -43.77 1.87
N LEU A 12 31.42 -43.24 1.14
CA LEU A 12 31.43 -41.84 0.70
C LEU A 12 30.31 -41.63 -0.32
N PHE A 13 29.14 -41.18 0.15
CA PHE A 13 28.19 -40.52 -0.73
C PHE A 13 28.77 -39.14 -1.09
N ALA A 14 29.37 -39.04 -2.27
CA ALA A 14 29.61 -37.76 -2.91
C ALA A 14 28.25 -37.13 -3.25
N TYR A 15 27.71 -36.33 -2.32
CA TYR A 15 26.64 -35.40 -2.65
C TYR A 15 27.22 -34.39 -3.64
N SER A 16 26.92 -34.62 -4.92
CA SER A 16 27.08 -33.60 -5.94
C SER A 16 26.08 -32.51 -5.63
N TYR A 17 26.55 -31.39 -5.08
CA TYR A 17 25.73 -30.18 -4.97
C TYR A 17 25.22 -29.84 -6.38
N PRO A 18 23.90 -29.69 -6.59
CA PRO A 18 23.44 -29.06 -7.81
C PRO A 18 24.06 -27.66 -7.83
N ALA A 19 24.72 -27.34 -8.95
CA ALA A 19 25.25 -26.01 -9.21
C ALA A 19 24.18 -24.97 -8.85
N HIS A 20 24.57 -23.95 -8.09
CA HIS A 20 23.76 -22.77 -7.80
C HIS A 20 23.09 -22.28 -9.10
N SER A 21 21.83 -22.64 -9.34
CA SER A 21 21.03 -22.00 -10.36
C SER A 21 20.86 -20.55 -9.92
N GLN A 22 21.46 -19.63 -10.68
CA GLN A 22 21.32 -18.20 -10.42
C GLN A 22 19.83 -17.84 -10.34
N ARG A 23 19.46 -17.16 -9.24
CA ARG A 23 18.08 -16.79 -8.91
C ARG A 23 17.56 -15.69 -9.86
N PRO A 24 16.30 -15.74 -10.30
CA PRO A 24 15.70 -14.73 -11.18
C PRO A 24 15.17 -13.55 -10.35
N GLY A 25 16.07 -12.64 -9.98
CA GLY A 25 15.72 -11.33 -9.40
C GLY A 25 16.51 -10.18 -10.04
N GLY A 26 17.15 -10.44 -11.17
CA GLY A 26 17.85 -9.48 -12.00
C GLY A 26 17.49 -9.67 -13.47
N PRO A 27 18.02 -8.84 -14.39
CA PRO A 27 17.85 -9.05 -15.82
C PRO A 27 18.18 -10.51 -16.18
N PRO A 28 17.41 -11.16 -17.07
CA PRO A 28 17.68 -12.55 -17.42
C PRO A 28 19.08 -12.70 -18.04
N PRO A 29 19.73 -13.87 -17.96
CA PRO A 29 21.06 -14.09 -18.55
C PRO A 29 21.16 -13.64 -20.02
N ALA A 30 20.11 -13.87 -20.80
CA ALA A 30 20.00 -13.44 -22.19
C ALA A 30 20.16 -11.91 -22.39
N ALA A 31 19.80 -11.09 -21.38
CA ALA A 31 19.99 -9.65 -21.41
C ALA A 31 21.46 -9.24 -21.25
N PHE A 32 22.28 -10.03 -20.54
CA PHE A 32 23.72 -9.83 -20.42
C PHE A 32 24.44 -10.33 -21.67
N ASP A 33 24.05 -11.50 -22.20
CA ASP A 33 24.64 -12.09 -23.40
C ASP A 33 24.50 -11.16 -24.60
N ALA A 34 23.34 -10.49 -24.74
CA ALA A 34 23.07 -9.49 -25.78
C ALA A 34 24.04 -8.29 -25.79
N CYS A 35 24.80 -8.08 -24.71
CA CYS A 35 25.77 -6.99 -24.54
C CYS A 35 27.21 -7.45 -24.27
N SER A 36 27.47 -8.75 -24.21
CA SER A 36 28.75 -9.36 -23.82
C SER A 36 29.95 -8.96 -24.71
N ALA A 37 29.72 -8.73 -26.00
CA ALA A 37 30.72 -8.31 -26.98
C ALA A 37 30.49 -6.88 -27.52
N LYS A 38 29.65 -6.08 -26.85
CA LYS A 38 29.29 -4.74 -27.30
C LYS A 38 29.84 -3.67 -26.36
N SER A 39 30.07 -2.46 -26.86
CA SER A 39 30.39 -1.30 -26.03
C SER A 39 29.12 -0.72 -25.39
N ALA A 40 29.30 0.05 -24.31
CA ALA A 40 28.21 0.78 -23.67
C ALA A 40 27.45 1.66 -24.71
N ASN A 41 26.13 1.76 -24.55
CA ASN A 41 25.18 2.44 -25.43
C ASN A 41 24.96 1.82 -26.82
N SER A 42 25.56 0.67 -27.13
CA SER A 42 25.23 -0.06 -28.36
C SER A 42 23.79 -0.59 -28.30
N ASP A 43 23.11 -0.62 -29.44
CA ASP A 43 21.79 -1.26 -29.56
C ASP A 43 21.89 -2.76 -29.29
N CYS A 44 20.87 -3.29 -28.62
CA CYS A 44 20.80 -4.69 -28.23
C CYS A 44 19.35 -5.19 -28.28
N SER A 45 19.20 -6.49 -28.45
CA SER A 45 17.93 -7.17 -28.34
C SER A 45 18.11 -8.61 -27.87
N PHE A 46 17.11 -9.15 -27.16
CA PHE A 46 17.08 -10.55 -26.78
C PHE A 46 15.63 -11.02 -26.70
N ASP A 47 15.42 -12.33 -26.85
CA ASP A 47 14.10 -12.93 -26.72
C ASP A 47 13.83 -13.32 -25.26
N ALA A 48 12.74 -12.80 -24.71
CA ALA A 48 12.25 -13.13 -23.38
C ALA A 48 10.99 -14.01 -23.47
N PRO A 49 10.58 -14.71 -22.39
CA PRO A 49 9.33 -15.52 -22.37
C PRO A 49 8.05 -14.77 -22.76
N HIS A 50 8.10 -13.43 -22.84
CA HIS A 50 6.98 -12.56 -23.20
C HIS A 50 7.24 -11.71 -24.47
N GLY A 51 8.26 -12.03 -25.29
CA GLY A 51 8.55 -11.37 -26.56
C GLY A 51 9.98 -10.81 -26.68
N THR A 52 10.34 -10.30 -27.86
CA THR A 52 11.67 -9.71 -28.11
C THR A 52 11.78 -8.32 -27.46
N VAL A 53 12.72 -8.17 -26.55
CA VAL A 53 13.07 -6.89 -25.91
C VAL A 53 14.14 -6.20 -26.73
N ARG A 54 13.98 -4.89 -26.99
CA ARG A 54 14.97 -4.03 -27.67
C ARG A 54 15.40 -2.88 -26.77
N GLY A 55 16.69 -2.56 -26.75
CA GLY A 55 17.23 -1.54 -25.85
C GLY A 55 18.67 -1.16 -26.18
N THR A 56 19.36 -0.62 -25.18
CA THR A 56 20.75 -0.16 -25.23
C THR A 56 21.57 -0.83 -24.13
N CYS A 57 22.83 -1.17 -24.43
CA CYS A 57 23.73 -1.77 -23.44
C CYS A 57 24.12 -0.75 -22.36
N ARG A 58 23.69 -0.97 -21.11
CA ARG A 58 23.96 -0.09 -19.96
C ARG A 58 24.73 -0.82 -18.88
N ASN A 59 25.57 -0.08 -18.15
CA ASN A 59 26.20 -0.61 -16.95
C ASN A 59 25.16 -0.71 -15.84
N VAL A 60 24.94 -1.91 -15.33
CA VAL A 60 24.16 -2.13 -14.11
C VAL A 60 25.09 -2.54 -12.98
N ARG A 61 24.80 -2.05 -11.77
CA ARG A 61 25.35 -2.58 -10.53
C ARG A 61 24.25 -3.38 -9.82
N ALA A 62 23.69 -4.38 -10.50
CA ALA A 62 22.85 -5.38 -9.85
C ALA A 62 23.75 -6.44 -9.19
N SER A 63 23.31 -6.96 -8.05
CA SER A 63 24.02 -7.89 -7.17
C SER A 63 24.92 -8.91 -7.88
N GLN A 64 26.22 -8.86 -7.57
CA GLN A 64 27.25 -9.88 -7.82
C GLN A 64 27.69 -10.19 -9.28
N GLN A 65 27.18 -9.52 -10.32
CA GLN A 65 27.75 -9.58 -11.68
C GLN A 65 28.08 -8.20 -12.23
N LYS A 66 29.33 -8.00 -12.65
CA LYS A 66 29.80 -6.78 -13.35
C LYS A 66 29.69 -6.99 -14.85
N GLY A 67 29.00 -6.10 -15.57
CA GLY A 67 28.91 -6.17 -17.03
C GLY A 67 27.89 -5.20 -17.61
N LEU A 68 27.88 -5.10 -18.95
CA LEU A 68 26.85 -4.39 -19.68
C LEU A 68 25.61 -5.28 -19.82
N VAL A 69 24.43 -4.71 -19.65
CA VAL A 69 23.14 -5.39 -19.83
C VAL A 69 22.28 -4.64 -20.83
N CYS A 70 21.50 -5.37 -21.61
CA CYS A 70 20.56 -4.79 -22.54
C CYS A 70 19.34 -4.21 -21.79
N ALA A 71 19.22 -2.87 -21.79
CA ALA A 71 18.18 -2.15 -21.06
C ALA A 71 17.38 -1.21 -21.99
N PRO A 72 16.05 -1.16 -21.90
CA PRO A 72 15.22 -0.24 -22.69
C PRO A 72 15.61 1.24 -22.49
N GLY A 73 15.50 2.08 -23.53
CA GLY A 73 15.94 3.50 -23.52
C GLY A 73 15.10 4.39 -22.58
N ASN A 74 15.65 5.14 -21.60
CA ASN A 74 16.01 6.56 -21.75
C ASN A 74 16.97 7.13 -20.64
N ARG A 75 17.46 8.37 -20.86
CA ARG A 75 18.63 9.16 -20.33
C ARG A 75 18.27 10.10 -19.10
N PRO A 76 19.14 11.00 -18.55
CA PRO A 76 20.15 10.76 -17.48
C PRO A 76 20.15 11.74 -16.26
N GLY A 77 20.58 11.25 -15.08
CA GLY A 77 21.54 11.90 -14.15
C GLY A 77 21.17 13.14 -13.30
N ALA A 78 21.02 12.95 -11.98
CA ALA A 78 20.95 14.01 -10.96
C ALA A 78 22.27 14.13 -10.15
N GLY A 79 22.76 15.37 -10.00
CA GLY A 79 23.95 15.73 -9.22
C GLY A 79 23.66 15.97 -7.74
N GLN A 80 24.69 15.76 -6.92
CA GLN A 80 24.68 15.88 -5.46
C GLN A 80 24.95 17.32 -4.98
N SER A 81 24.38 17.72 -3.85
CA SER A 81 24.92 18.80 -3.01
C SER A 81 24.56 18.61 -1.53
N ARG A 82 25.50 19.07 -0.68
CA ARG A 82 25.68 18.79 0.76
C ARG A 82 25.04 19.89 1.64
N GLY A 83 24.63 19.53 2.87
CA GLY A 83 24.12 20.44 3.91
C GLY A 83 25.21 21.21 4.70
N PRO A 84 24.82 21.99 5.73
CA PRO A 84 25.28 21.64 7.10
C PRO A 84 24.34 22.01 8.30
N GLU A 85 24.47 21.17 9.34
CA GLU A 85 24.58 21.39 10.81
C GLU A 85 23.74 22.39 11.67
N ARG A 86 22.87 21.78 12.50
CA ARG A 86 22.70 21.81 13.99
C ARG A 86 22.94 23.07 14.85
N ARG A 87 21.98 23.30 15.76
CA ARG A 87 22.02 23.52 17.26
C ARG A 87 20.60 23.92 17.71
N GLY A 88 20.02 23.66 18.88
CA GLY A 88 20.31 22.99 20.15
C GLY A 88 19.01 23.02 20.99
N GLN A 89 18.84 22.03 21.87
CA GLN A 89 17.69 21.79 22.78
C GLN A 89 17.72 22.72 24.02
N PRO A 90 16.66 22.88 24.86
CA PRO A 90 16.14 21.78 25.71
C PRO A 90 14.65 21.76 26.18
N ASN A 91 14.21 20.52 26.46
CA ASN A 91 13.22 19.96 27.40
C ASN A 91 12.23 20.84 28.21
N ALA A 92 10.96 20.37 28.26
CA ALA A 92 10.18 20.31 29.52
C ALA A 92 9.08 19.22 29.49
N ASN A 93 8.97 18.51 30.62
CA ASN A 93 8.00 17.46 30.97
C ASN A 93 6.58 17.98 31.23
N ARG A 94 5.57 17.12 31.07
CA ARG A 94 4.52 16.70 32.07
C ARG A 94 3.27 16.19 31.35
N GLN A 95 2.96 14.89 31.48
CA GLN A 95 2.12 14.24 32.50
C GLN A 95 0.61 14.31 32.21
N ASN A 96 0.08 13.09 32.02
CA ASN A 96 -1.32 12.67 31.97
C ASN A 96 -2.23 13.38 32.97
N ASP A 97 -3.50 13.53 32.59
CA ASP A 97 -4.57 13.20 33.52
C ASP A 97 -5.83 12.65 32.84
N ASN A 98 -6.41 11.66 33.51
CA ASN A 98 -7.60 10.89 33.15
C ASN A 98 -8.69 11.26 34.17
N ARG A 99 -9.95 11.52 33.76
CA ARG A 99 -11.20 11.05 34.44
C ARG A 99 -12.52 11.59 33.82
N ARG A 100 -13.35 10.59 33.45
CA ARG A 100 -14.83 10.45 33.37
C ARG A 100 -15.77 11.61 33.77
N ALA A 101 -16.85 11.81 32.98
CA ALA A 101 -18.27 11.48 33.34
C ALA A 101 -19.33 11.91 32.27
N GLY A 102 -20.37 11.08 32.05
CA GLY A 102 -21.80 11.51 32.05
C GLY A 102 -22.55 12.00 30.78
N ARG A 103 -23.17 11.05 30.04
CA ARG A 103 -24.43 11.08 29.23
C ARG A 103 -25.02 12.41 28.68
N SER A 104 -24.90 12.58 27.36
CA SER A 104 -26.03 12.68 26.40
C SER A 104 -25.65 11.76 25.22
N GLY A 105 -26.62 11.12 24.55
CA GLY A 105 -26.41 10.01 23.59
C GLY A 105 -25.62 10.37 22.33
N SER A 106 -24.36 10.74 22.50
CA SER A 106 -23.33 10.78 21.48
C SER A 106 -22.87 9.34 21.26
N LEU A 107 -22.96 8.84 20.03
CA LEU A 107 -22.28 7.60 19.69
C LEU A 107 -20.79 7.79 20.05
N PRO A 108 -20.23 6.93 20.92
CA PRO A 108 -18.88 7.14 21.45
C PRO A 108 -17.86 7.11 20.32
N PHE A 109 -16.68 7.71 20.56
CA PHE A 109 -15.50 7.57 19.71
C PHE A 109 -15.41 6.16 19.11
N GLY A 110 -15.36 6.05 17.79
CA GLY A 110 -15.22 4.78 17.09
C GLY A 110 -16.10 4.69 15.85
N TYR A 111 -15.90 3.62 15.10
CA TYR A 111 -16.65 3.29 13.91
C TYR A 111 -17.91 2.46 14.27
N ASP A 112 -19.07 2.78 13.70
CA ASP A 112 -20.25 1.90 13.78
C ASP A 112 -20.23 0.89 12.62
N ALA A 113 -19.71 -0.31 12.90
CA ALA A 113 -19.55 -1.42 11.95
C ALA A 113 -20.84 -1.78 11.19
N GLY A 114 -22.00 -1.50 11.79
CA GLY A 114 -23.33 -1.78 11.25
C GLY A 114 -24.03 -0.56 10.65
N ALA A 115 -23.39 0.62 10.63
CA ALA A 115 -24.00 1.84 10.10
C ALA A 115 -24.48 1.63 8.66
N PRO A 116 -25.79 1.84 8.38
CA PRO A 116 -26.29 1.70 7.03
C PRO A 116 -25.81 2.87 6.17
N PHE A 117 -25.64 2.62 4.88
CA PHE A 117 -25.50 3.64 3.84
C PHE A 117 -26.84 4.37 3.58
N ALA A 118 -27.46 4.92 4.63
CA ALA A 118 -28.76 5.54 4.54
C ALA A 118 -28.69 6.79 3.65
N LYS A 119 -29.48 6.80 2.57
CA LYS A 119 -29.52 7.86 1.54
C LYS A 119 -28.23 8.03 0.73
N ALA A 120 -27.29 7.08 0.80
CA ALA A 120 -26.07 7.14 0.00
C ALA A 120 -26.36 7.01 -1.50
N ILE A 121 -25.62 7.75 -2.31
CA ILE A 121 -25.65 7.66 -3.76
C ILE A 121 -24.97 6.35 -4.18
N ARG A 122 -25.66 5.53 -4.97
CA ARG A 122 -25.13 4.27 -5.46
C ARG A 122 -24.11 4.52 -6.56
N LEU A 123 -22.90 3.99 -6.37
CA LEU A 123 -21.88 3.98 -7.40
C LEU A 123 -21.97 2.69 -8.22
N THR A 124 -21.54 2.79 -9.47
CA THR A 124 -21.54 1.77 -10.52
C THR A 124 -20.15 1.27 -10.89
N ASN A 125 -19.09 1.91 -10.39
CA ASN A 125 -17.71 1.45 -10.60
C ASN A 125 -17.47 0.05 -10.00
N LYS A 126 -16.39 -0.58 -10.45
CA LYS A 126 -16.08 -2.01 -10.19
C LYS A 126 -15.23 -2.24 -8.93
N LEU A 127 -14.76 -1.18 -8.27
CA LEU A 127 -13.87 -1.31 -7.12
C LEU A 127 -14.65 -1.70 -5.86
N THR A 128 -14.06 -2.58 -5.06
CA THR A 128 -14.61 -2.93 -3.76
C THR A 128 -14.54 -1.72 -2.83
N ASP A 129 -15.67 -1.39 -2.22
CA ASP A 129 -15.85 -0.26 -1.33
C ASP A 129 -15.06 -0.40 -0.01
N THR A 130 -14.88 0.72 0.70
CA THR A 130 -14.30 0.77 2.05
C THR A 130 -15.25 0.20 3.11
N SER A 131 -16.54 0.11 2.77
CA SER A 131 -17.65 -0.22 3.66
C SER A 131 -17.92 0.85 4.73
N GLN A 132 -17.40 2.07 4.57
CA GLN A 132 -17.64 3.16 5.52
C GLN A 132 -19.02 3.80 5.32
N GLY A 133 -20.01 3.37 6.10
CA GLY A 133 -21.37 3.94 6.17
C GLY A 133 -21.57 4.97 7.29
N THR A 134 -20.53 5.30 8.06
CA THR A 134 -20.59 6.32 9.15
C THR A 134 -20.04 7.66 8.68
N CYS A 135 -20.68 8.77 9.05
CA CYS A 135 -20.16 10.13 8.85
C CYS A 135 -19.52 10.68 10.12
N PHE A 136 -18.52 11.54 9.93
CA PHE A 136 -17.70 12.08 11.00
C PHE A 136 -17.48 13.59 10.84
N ASP A 137 -17.37 14.30 11.96
CA ASP A 137 -16.77 15.62 12.01
C ASP A 137 -15.27 15.52 12.39
N GLU A 138 -14.64 16.61 12.84
CA GLU A 138 -13.24 16.64 13.29
C GLU A 138 -12.99 15.89 14.61
N SER A 139 -14.04 15.47 15.31
CA SER A 139 -13.98 15.03 16.70
C SER A 139 -14.81 13.78 17.03
N ARG A 140 -15.91 13.53 16.33
CA ARG A 140 -16.91 12.51 16.67
C ARG A 140 -17.67 11.97 15.45
N VAL A 141 -18.43 10.91 15.68
CA VAL A 141 -19.48 10.43 14.76
C VAL A 141 -20.64 11.43 14.73
N ILE A 142 -21.17 11.69 13.53
CA ILE A 142 -22.31 12.57 13.28
C ILE A 142 -23.34 11.89 12.39
N GLU A 143 -24.56 12.42 12.36
CA GLU A 143 -25.48 12.13 11.27
C GLU A 143 -24.88 12.64 9.95
N CYS A 144 -25.06 11.89 8.85
CA CYS A 144 -24.52 12.30 7.56
C CYS A 144 -25.12 13.64 7.12
N PRO A 145 -24.28 14.67 6.88
CA PRO A 145 -24.77 15.99 6.49
C PRO A 145 -25.58 15.98 5.19
N ALA A 146 -26.45 16.95 5.02
CA ALA A 146 -27.15 17.17 3.76
C ALA A 146 -26.22 17.82 2.72
N LYS A 147 -26.59 17.71 1.43
CA LYS A 147 -25.83 18.34 0.34
C LYS A 147 -25.69 19.85 0.57
N GLY A 148 -24.46 20.35 0.53
CA GLY A 148 -24.12 21.75 0.77
C GLY A 148 -23.74 22.08 2.22
N GLU A 149 -23.91 21.15 3.15
CA GLU A 149 -23.43 21.30 4.53
C GLU A 149 -21.96 20.91 4.67
N LYS A 150 -21.31 21.42 5.71
CA LYS A 150 -19.92 21.06 6.03
C LYS A 150 -19.82 19.55 6.26
N TYR A 151 -18.76 18.95 5.71
CA TYR A 151 -18.51 17.50 5.73
C TYR A 151 -19.48 16.65 4.88
N TYR A 152 -20.30 17.25 4.02
CA TYR A 152 -20.93 16.49 2.93
C TYR A 152 -19.85 15.97 1.95
N GLY A 153 -20.11 14.81 1.32
CA GLY A 153 -19.21 14.20 0.34
C GLY A 153 -18.21 13.17 0.91
N GLN A 154 -18.29 12.87 2.21
CA GLN A 154 -17.56 11.76 2.83
C GLN A 154 -17.90 10.40 2.19
N ASP A 155 -17.06 9.40 2.45
CA ASP A 155 -17.24 8.01 2.00
C ASP A 155 -18.69 7.51 2.18
N ALA A 156 -19.29 7.71 3.35
CA ALA A 156 -20.65 7.25 3.67
C ALA A 156 -21.78 7.87 2.82
N HIS A 157 -21.53 8.98 2.11
CA HIS A 157 -22.50 9.54 1.16
C HIS A 157 -22.54 8.76 -0.16
N TYR A 158 -21.58 7.86 -0.39
CA TYR A 158 -21.41 7.11 -1.62
C TYR A 158 -21.25 5.64 -1.33
N GLN A 159 -22.14 4.81 -1.87
CA GLN A 159 -22.04 3.37 -1.69
C GLN A 159 -21.54 2.71 -2.97
N GLY A 160 -20.27 2.29 -2.94
CA GLY A 160 -19.68 1.42 -3.95
C GLY A 160 -20.11 -0.04 -3.84
N ARG A 161 -19.37 -0.89 -4.56
CA ARG A 161 -19.58 -2.34 -4.53
C ARG A 161 -19.07 -2.91 -3.21
N LEU A 162 -19.98 -3.34 -2.33
CA LEU A 162 -19.59 -3.92 -1.04
C LEU A 162 -18.75 -5.20 -1.22
N PRO A 163 -17.86 -5.53 -0.26
CA PRO A 163 -17.15 -6.80 -0.24
C PRO A 163 -18.11 -7.98 -0.36
N ALA A 164 -17.75 -8.96 -1.20
CA ALA A 164 -18.55 -10.15 -1.42
C ALA A 164 -17.63 -11.38 -1.45
N TYR A 165 -17.72 -12.18 -0.39
CA TYR A 165 -16.85 -13.34 -0.20
C TYR A 165 -17.66 -14.64 -0.11
N ARG A 166 -17.04 -15.74 -0.55
CA ARG A 166 -17.55 -17.10 -0.35
C ARG A 166 -16.49 -17.96 0.31
N ASN A 167 -16.77 -18.47 1.51
CA ASN A 167 -15.96 -19.53 2.11
C ASN A 167 -16.17 -20.82 1.32
N ASN A 168 -15.10 -21.42 0.81
CA ASN A 168 -15.16 -22.64 0.01
C ASN A 168 -15.07 -23.93 0.86
N SER A 169 -14.92 -23.79 2.19
CA SER A 169 -14.85 -24.91 3.15
C SER A 169 -13.69 -25.89 2.91
N ASP A 170 -12.62 -25.43 2.25
CA ASP A 170 -11.42 -26.20 1.90
C ASP A 170 -10.12 -25.45 2.27
N GLY A 171 -10.24 -24.48 3.18
CA GLY A 171 -9.16 -23.57 3.55
C GLY A 171 -9.01 -22.35 2.65
N THR A 172 -9.93 -22.13 1.70
CA THR A 172 -9.89 -20.97 0.79
C THR A 172 -11.17 -20.11 0.84
N VAL A 173 -11.02 -18.85 0.43
CA VAL A 173 -12.10 -17.86 0.28
C VAL A 173 -12.10 -17.34 -1.15
N SER A 174 -13.25 -17.37 -1.83
CA SER A 174 -13.42 -16.70 -3.13
C SER A 174 -13.83 -15.25 -2.91
N ASP A 175 -13.13 -14.31 -3.55
CA ASP A 175 -13.56 -12.92 -3.69
C ASP A 175 -14.39 -12.78 -4.98
N LEU A 176 -15.68 -12.54 -4.79
CA LEU A 176 -16.66 -12.47 -5.89
C LEU A 176 -16.60 -11.13 -6.64
N ASN A 177 -15.86 -10.15 -6.11
CA ASN A 177 -15.66 -8.87 -6.77
C ASN A 177 -14.48 -8.87 -7.72
N THR A 178 -13.35 -9.44 -7.29
CA THR A 178 -12.10 -9.48 -8.06
C THR A 178 -11.92 -10.76 -8.87
N GLY A 179 -12.65 -11.84 -8.52
CA GLY A 179 -12.45 -13.17 -9.08
C GLY A 179 -11.23 -13.90 -8.51
N LEU A 180 -10.54 -13.30 -7.54
CA LEU A 180 -9.42 -13.90 -6.84
C LEU A 180 -9.90 -14.99 -5.86
N MET A 181 -9.01 -15.94 -5.59
CA MET A 181 -9.17 -16.93 -4.53
C MET A 181 -8.01 -16.80 -3.56
N TRP A 182 -8.34 -16.74 -2.28
CA TRP A 182 -7.42 -16.45 -1.19
C TRP A 182 -7.27 -17.64 -0.27
N GLN A 183 -6.07 -17.82 0.28
CA GLN A 183 -5.90 -18.64 1.48
C GLN A 183 -6.74 -18.03 2.60
N LYS A 184 -7.52 -18.84 3.31
CA LYS A 184 -8.38 -18.38 4.41
C LYS A 184 -7.57 -18.01 5.66
N ALA A 185 -6.50 -18.74 5.96
CA ALA A 185 -5.61 -18.45 7.07
C ALA A 185 -4.65 -17.29 6.78
N HIS A 186 -4.52 -16.37 7.73
CA HIS A 186 -3.35 -15.51 7.85
C HIS A 186 -2.25 -16.34 8.50
N ASN A 187 -1.18 -16.68 7.77
CA ASN A 187 -0.13 -17.57 8.28
C ASN A 187 0.47 -16.98 9.57
N ALA A 188 0.20 -17.59 10.72
CA ALA A 188 0.50 -17.00 12.03
C ALA A 188 2.00 -16.91 12.34
N GLU A 189 2.82 -17.72 11.67
CA GLU A 189 4.27 -17.59 11.70
C GLU A 189 4.72 -16.54 10.69
N ARG A 190 5.24 -15.42 11.20
CA ARG A 190 5.82 -14.36 10.37
C ARG A 190 7.08 -14.90 9.68
N GLN A 191 7.24 -14.56 8.40
CA GLN A 191 8.39 -14.94 7.59
C GLN A 191 9.07 -13.70 6.99
N ASN A 192 10.36 -13.82 6.66
CA ASN A 192 10.99 -12.79 5.82
C ASN A 192 10.38 -12.81 4.40
N TYR A 193 10.63 -11.75 3.63
CA TYR A 193 10.01 -11.56 2.32
C TYR A 193 10.21 -12.76 1.38
N ASN A 194 11.44 -13.25 1.23
CA ASN A 194 11.76 -14.33 0.28
C ASN A 194 11.12 -15.65 0.72
N ASP A 195 11.12 -15.94 2.02
CA ASP A 195 10.52 -17.17 2.54
C ASP A 195 8.99 -17.12 2.42
N ALA A 196 8.37 -15.95 2.60
CA ALA A 196 6.93 -15.77 2.36
C ALA A 196 6.55 -15.93 0.87
N GLU A 197 7.35 -15.38 -0.03
CA GLU A 197 7.16 -15.53 -1.48
C GLU A 197 7.29 -16.99 -1.92
N GLN A 198 8.35 -17.66 -1.45
CA GLN A 198 8.58 -19.08 -1.71
C GLN A 198 7.47 -19.95 -1.11
N ALA A 199 7.06 -19.69 0.14
CA ALA A 199 5.98 -20.41 0.79
C ALA A 199 4.67 -20.33 -0.01
N CYS A 200 4.36 -19.17 -0.59
CA CYS A 200 3.20 -19.06 -1.48
C CYS A 200 3.37 -19.77 -2.81
N SER A 201 4.57 -19.76 -3.41
CA SER A 201 4.83 -20.47 -4.67
C SER A 201 4.79 -21.99 -4.51
N ASP A 202 5.19 -22.52 -3.36
CA ASP A 202 5.21 -23.96 -3.06
C ASP A 202 3.87 -24.47 -2.51
N LEU A 203 2.95 -23.56 -2.17
CA LEU A 203 1.69 -23.91 -1.54
C LEU A 203 0.85 -24.79 -2.48
N THR A 204 0.47 -25.97 -1.98
CA THR A 204 -0.63 -26.75 -2.55
C THR A 204 -1.80 -26.74 -1.58
N LEU A 205 -2.88 -26.05 -1.94
CA LEU A 205 -4.09 -25.88 -1.13
C LEU A 205 -5.33 -26.03 -2.01
N ALA A 206 -6.38 -26.69 -1.51
CA ALA A 206 -7.60 -26.97 -2.26
C ALA A 206 -7.36 -27.65 -3.62
N ARG A 207 -6.34 -28.53 -3.70
CA ARG A 207 -5.87 -29.20 -4.93
C ARG A 207 -5.39 -28.22 -6.03
N LYS A 208 -4.90 -27.05 -5.62
CA LYS A 208 -4.34 -26.00 -6.49
C LYS A 208 -2.91 -25.68 -6.07
N SER A 209 -2.04 -25.44 -7.04
CA SER A 209 -0.60 -25.21 -6.86
C SER A 209 -0.09 -23.96 -7.58
N ASP A 210 -0.98 -23.12 -8.10
CA ASP A 210 -0.71 -21.84 -8.78
C ASP A 210 -0.90 -20.66 -7.82
N TRP A 211 -0.51 -20.84 -6.56
CA TRP A 211 -0.56 -19.81 -5.52
C TRP A 211 0.63 -18.86 -5.63
N ARG A 212 0.44 -17.63 -5.17
CA ARG A 212 1.48 -16.60 -5.16
C ARG A 212 1.28 -15.59 -4.03
N LEU A 213 2.33 -14.85 -3.71
CA LEU A 213 2.21 -13.67 -2.87
C LEU A 213 1.38 -12.61 -3.63
N PRO A 214 0.39 -11.96 -2.99
CA PRO A 214 -0.46 -10.97 -3.63
C PRO A 214 0.33 -9.69 -3.89
N ASN A 215 0.02 -8.98 -4.98
CA ASN A 215 0.48 -7.61 -5.12
C ASN A 215 -0.25 -6.70 -4.11
N LEU A 216 0.24 -5.49 -3.89
CA LEU A 216 -0.33 -4.59 -2.90
C LEU A 216 -1.77 -4.18 -3.21
N LYS A 217 -2.10 -3.97 -4.48
CA LYS A 217 -3.47 -3.63 -4.91
C LYS A 217 -4.43 -4.78 -4.56
N GLU A 218 -4.05 -6.03 -4.82
CA GLU A 218 -4.82 -7.21 -4.43
C GLU A 218 -4.98 -7.32 -2.91
N LEU A 219 -3.91 -7.13 -2.16
CA LEU A 219 -3.97 -7.14 -0.70
C LEU A 219 -4.91 -6.04 -0.17
N PHE A 220 -4.85 -4.84 -0.76
CA PHE A 220 -5.72 -3.72 -0.41
C PHE A 220 -7.18 -3.93 -0.83
N SER A 221 -7.44 -4.77 -1.85
CA SER A 221 -8.80 -5.05 -2.34
C SER A 221 -9.69 -5.70 -1.27
N ILE A 222 -9.10 -6.48 -0.37
CA ILE A 222 -9.80 -7.16 0.74
C ILE A 222 -9.77 -6.36 2.05
N ALA A 223 -9.19 -5.15 2.05
CA ALA A 223 -9.20 -4.27 3.22
C ALA A 223 -10.61 -3.77 3.54
N ASP A 224 -10.97 -3.84 4.83
CA ASP A 224 -12.22 -3.34 5.42
C ASP A 224 -11.92 -2.09 6.26
N PHE A 225 -12.30 -0.92 5.76
CA PHE A 225 -11.95 0.36 6.40
C PHE A 225 -12.90 0.74 7.55
N ARG A 226 -13.76 -0.19 7.97
CA ARG A 226 -14.46 -0.12 9.26
C ARG A 226 -13.54 -0.52 10.44
N GLY A 227 -12.34 -0.99 10.14
CA GLY A 227 -11.30 -1.36 11.11
C GLY A 227 -10.95 -0.24 12.09
N SER A 228 -10.61 -0.62 13.31
CA SER A 228 -10.19 0.27 14.39
C SER A 228 -9.40 -0.54 15.42
N GLN A 229 -8.17 -0.13 15.69
CA GLN A 229 -7.24 -0.81 16.62
C GLN A 229 -7.92 -1.27 17.92
N GLY A 230 -7.76 -2.56 18.22
CA GLY A 230 -8.30 -3.20 19.42
C GLY A 230 -9.82 -3.41 19.43
N ARG A 231 -10.52 -3.16 18.30
CA ARG A 231 -11.98 -3.30 18.19
C ARG A 231 -12.42 -4.10 16.98
N HIS A 232 -12.00 -3.71 15.78
CA HIS A 232 -12.37 -4.34 14.52
C HIS A 232 -11.14 -4.40 13.62
N TYR A 233 -10.86 -5.53 12.98
CA TYR A 233 -9.71 -5.63 12.07
C TYR A 233 -10.00 -4.90 10.76
N PHE A 234 -8.94 -4.52 10.05
CA PHE A 234 -9.06 -3.96 8.70
C PHE A 234 -9.29 -5.05 7.64
N ILE A 235 -9.90 -6.17 8.02
CA ILE A 235 -10.25 -7.33 7.18
C ILE A 235 -11.51 -7.99 7.76
N ASP A 236 -12.36 -8.57 6.90
CA ASP A 236 -13.55 -9.28 7.35
C ASP A 236 -13.18 -10.66 7.93
N ASP A 237 -13.08 -10.70 9.26
CA ASP A 237 -12.67 -11.86 10.04
C ASP A 237 -13.70 -13.00 10.10
N LYS A 238 -14.90 -12.79 9.55
CA LYS A 238 -15.88 -13.87 9.34
C LYS A 238 -15.45 -14.77 8.19
N PHE A 239 -14.76 -14.21 7.20
CA PHE A 239 -14.27 -14.95 6.04
C PHE A 239 -12.81 -15.32 6.17
N PHE A 240 -11.97 -14.37 6.60
CA PHE A 240 -10.53 -14.52 6.67
C PHE A 240 -10.08 -14.75 8.11
N ASP A 241 -9.44 -15.90 8.39
CA ASP A 241 -8.92 -16.13 9.72
C ASP A 241 -7.81 -15.12 10.00
N PHE A 242 -7.96 -14.44 11.14
CA PHE A 242 -7.06 -13.41 11.62
C PHE A 242 -7.10 -13.38 13.14
N SER A 243 -5.94 -13.24 13.77
CA SER A 243 -5.82 -13.22 15.24
C SER A 243 -4.75 -12.24 15.67
N LEU A 244 -4.96 -11.58 16.81
CA LEU A 244 -3.92 -10.78 17.44
C LEU A 244 -2.72 -11.66 17.80
N PRO A 245 -1.49 -11.21 17.50
CA PRO A 245 -0.29 -11.90 17.94
C PRO A 245 -0.07 -11.78 19.45
N ASP A 246 0.77 -12.66 20.01
CA ASP A 246 1.22 -12.53 21.40
C ASP A 246 2.18 -11.34 21.59
N LYS A 247 2.32 -10.85 22.83
CA LYS A 247 3.20 -9.72 23.19
C LYS A 247 4.67 -9.93 22.82
N SER A 248 5.13 -11.18 22.76
CA SER A 248 6.48 -11.54 22.28
C SER A 248 6.79 -10.97 20.89
N ILE A 249 5.78 -10.64 20.08
CA ILE A 249 5.98 -9.98 18.79
C ILE A 249 6.71 -8.63 18.86
N LEU A 250 6.69 -7.98 20.03
CA LEU A 250 7.36 -6.71 20.28
C LEU A 250 8.82 -6.88 20.74
N GLU A 251 9.26 -8.12 20.99
CA GLU A 251 10.63 -8.39 21.39
C GLU A 251 11.60 -8.05 20.25
N GLY A 252 12.56 -7.17 20.54
CA GLY A 252 13.52 -6.69 19.55
C GLY A 252 12.97 -5.69 18.53
N ASP A 253 11.71 -5.26 18.67
CA ASP A 253 11.16 -4.19 17.84
C ASP A 253 11.86 -2.85 18.17
N ARG A 254 12.36 -2.19 17.12
CA ARG A 254 13.11 -0.94 17.23
C ARG A 254 12.25 0.20 17.80
N PHE A 255 10.93 0.10 17.66
CA PHE A 255 9.98 1.13 18.09
C PHE A 255 9.10 0.66 19.25
N ALA A 256 9.56 -0.33 20.03
CA ALA A 256 8.79 -0.98 21.11
C ALA A 256 8.26 -0.01 22.18
N SER A 257 8.85 1.18 22.33
CA SER A 257 8.33 2.24 23.22
C SER A 257 6.99 2.81 22.76
N THR A 258 6.78 2.86 21.44
CA THR A 258 5.59 3.43 20.80
C THR A 258 4.67 2.37 20.20
N HIS A 259 5.21 1.23 19.81
CA HIS A 259 4.45 0.12 19.22
C HIS A 259 3.66 -0.64 20.29
N ARG A 260 2.57 -1.26 19.81
CA ARG A 260 1.65 -2.11 20.55
C ARG A 260 1.28 -3.31 19.66
N VAL A 261 0.75 -4.38 20.22
CA VAL A 261 0.37 -5.61 19.49
C VAL A 261 -0.64 -5.30 18.38
N GLU A 262 -1.56 -4.37 18.65
CA GLU A 262 -2.59 -3.85 17.75
C GLU A 262 -2.02 -3.06 16.57
N MET A 263 -0.70 -2.86 16.51
CA MET A 263 -0.03 -2.23 15.36
C MET A 263 0.81 -3.25 14.57
N MET A 264 0.82 -4.54 14.93
CA MET A 264 1.77 -5.53 14.40
C MET A 264 1.23 -6.42 13.29
N GLY A 265 0.11 -6.07 12.65
CA GLY A 265 -0.56 -6.87 11.62
C GLY A 265 0.03 -6.75 10.21
N GLN A 266 1.31 -6.37 10.09
CA GLN A 266 1.93 -6.12 8.80
C GLN A 266 1.95 -7.40 7.95
N THR A 267 1.41 -7.33 6.74
CA THR A 267 1.27 -8.47 5.82
C THR A 267 1.95 -8.15 4.50
N TRP A 268 2.94 -8.96 4.11
CA TRP A 268 3.70 -8.78 2.89
C TRP A 268 2.81 -8.72 1.65
N SER A 269 3.19 -7.84 0.73
CA SER A 269 2.80 -7.91 -0.68
C SER A 269 4.02 -8.19 -1.54
N SER A 270 3.82 -8.66 -2.78
CA SER A 270 4.88 -8.82 -3.78
C SER A 270 5.27 -7.51 -4.47
N THR A 271 4.77 -6.36 -4.02
CA THR A 271 5.01 -5.07 -4.64
C THR A 271 6.29 -4.47 -4.07
N ILE A 272 7.35 -4.46 -4.88
CA ILE A 272 8.64 -3.85 -4.55
C ILE A 272 8.54 -2.33 -4.63
N TYR A 273 9.12 -1.65 -3.65
CA TYR A 273 9.23 -0.19 -3.67
C TYR A 273 10.29 0.24 -4.68
N ALA A 274 9.89 1.09 -5.64
CA ALA A 274 10.79 1.60 -6.68
C ALA A 274 11.82 2.62 -6.17
N GLY A 275 11.60 3.22 -4.99
CA GLY A 275 12.51 4.17 -4.37
C GLY A 275 13.46 3.55 -3.33
N ASP A 276 14.18 4.40 -2.60
CA ASP A 276 15.14 3.97 -1.57
C ASP A 276 14.46 3.80 -0.20
N HIS A 277 14.53 2.59 0.37
CA HIS A 277 14.01 2.32 1.72
C HIS A 277 14.70 3.22 2.77
N TYR A 278 13.96 4.13 3.39
CA TYR A 278 14.46 5.09 4.39
C TYR A 278 15.62 5.96 3.86
N GLY A 279 15.61 6.26 2.56
CA GLY A 279 16.68 7.00 1.90
C GLY A 279 18.02 6.25 1.84
N ARG A 280 18.02 4.92 2.06
CA ARG A 280 19.21 4.08 2.00
C ARG A 280 19.32 3.42 0.63
N THR A 281 20.22 3.93 -0.20
CA THR A 281 20.53 3.34 -1.51
C THR A 281 20.94 1.88 -1.39
N GLY A 282 20.35 1.04 -2.26
CA GLY A 282 20.66 -0.39 -2.34
C GLY A 282 19.96 -1.26 -1.28
N VAL A 283 19.06 -0.69 -0.47
CA VAL A 283 18.15 -1.45 0.39
C VAL A 283 16.80 -1.58 -0.33
N GLU A 284 16.57 -2.75 -0.93
CA GLU A 284 15.28 -3.09 -1.54
C GLU A 284 14.21 -3.21 -0.45
N GLY A 285 13.09 -2.51 -0.65
CA GLY A 285 11.91 -2.59 0.20
C GLY A 285 10.75 -3.23 -0.56
N ALA A 286 9.89 -3.95 0.15
CA ALA A 286 8.59 -4.36 -0.34
C ALA A 286 7.49 -3.69 0.50
N PHE A 287 6.40 -3.33 -0.16
CA PHE A 287 5.24 -2.82 0.54
C PHE A 287 4.51 -3.94 1.28
N PHE A 288 3.85 -3.54 2.35
CA PHE A 288 2.92 -4.37 3.11
C PHE A 288 1.68 -3.55 3.45
N PHE A 289 0.56 -4.25 3.67
CA PHE A 289 -0.61 -3.67 4.31
C PHE A 289 -0.76 -4.23 5.72
N ASN A 290 -1.11 -3.39 6.67
CA ASN A 290 -1.28 -3.78 8.06
C ASN A 290 -2.77 -3.94 8.40
N TYR A 291 -3.22 -5.17 8.58
CA TYR A 291 -4.64 -5.44 8.88
C TYR A 291 -5.06 -5.13 10.32
N LEU A 292 -4.12 -4.72 11.19
CA LEU A 292 -4.44 -4.28 12.55
C LEU A 292 -4.55 -2.76 12.71
N ASP A 293 -3.81 -1.98 11.90
CA ASP A 293 -3.83 -0.51 11.95
C ASP A 293 -4.22 0.18 10.64
N GLY A 294 -4.49 -0.59 9.57
CA GLY A 294 -5.02 -0.08 8.32
C GLY A 294 -4.07 0.83 7.55
N HIS A 295 -2.76 0.59 7.59
CA HIS A 295 -1.78 1.39 6.86
C HIS A 295 -0.99 0.60 5.80
N ILE A 296 -0.66 1.28 4.71
CA ILE A 296 0.35 0.84 3.74
C ILE A 296 1.69 1.48 4.10
N LYS A 297 2.73 0.66 4.25
CA LYS A 297 4.12 1.07 4.42
C LYS A 297 5.01 0.06 3.71
N GLN A 298 6.32 0.17 3.93
CA GLN A 298 7.32 -0.69 3.31
C GLN A 298 8.37 -1.16 4.32
N ALA A 299 8.93 -2.35 4.09
CA ALA A 299 9.99 -2.93 4.90
C ALA A 299 11.06 -3.59 4.00
N PRO A 300 12.32 -3.70 4.47
CA PRO A 300 13.37 -4.34 3.70
C PRO A 300 13.04 -5.79 3.33
N THR A 301 13.29 -6.19 2.09
CA THR A 301 13.12 -7.59 1.63
C THR A 301 14.19 -8.52 2.19
N ARG A 302 15.32 -7.94 2.63
CA ARG A 302 16.44 -8.66 3.24
C ARG A 302 16.72 -8.15 4.65
N GLY A 303 17.23 -9.03 5.50
CA GLY A 303 17.61 -8.73 6.87
C GLY A 303 16.64 -9.35 7.87
N ARG A 304 16.33 -8.62 8.94
CA ARG A 304 15.58 -9.15 10.10
C ARG A 304 14.07 -8.93 10.01
N SER A 305 13.58 -8.27 8.97
CA SER A 305 12.15 -8.03 8.80
C SER A 305 11.45 -9.35 8.53
N SER A 306 10.61 -9.74 9.47
CA SER A 306 9.71 -10.88 9.34
C SER A 306 8.30 -10.35 9.49
N LEU A 307 7.40 -10.56 8.52
CA LEU A 307 6.02 -10.08 8.55
C LEU A 307 5.08 -11.25 8.26
N PHE A 308 3.80 -11.05 8.49
CA PHE A 308 2.81 -12.05 8.09
C PHE A 308 2.67 -12.09 6.57
N TYR A 309 1.99 -13.13 6.06
CA TYR A 309 1.69 -13.27 4.64
C TYR A 309 0.40 -14.06 4.44
N ARG A 310 -0.22 -13.87 3.27
CA ARG A 310 -1.42 -14.60 2.83
C ARG A 310 -1.30 -14.83 1.33
N CYS A 311 -1.50 -16.05 0.88
CA CYS A 311 -1.36 -16.38 -0.53
C CYS A 311 -2.67 -16.17 -1.30
N VAL A 312 -2.54 -15.82 -2.58
CA VAL A 312 -3.65 -15.60 -3.51
C VAL A 312 -3.42 -16.39 -4.80
N ARG A 313 -4.49 -16.68 -5.53
CA ARG A 313 -4.48 -17.21 -6.89
C ARG A 313 -5.62 -16.62 -7.71
N GLY A 314 -5.57 -16.81 -9.03
CA GLY A 314 -6.59 -16.33 -9.96
C GLY A 314 -6.07 -15.25 -10.92
N PRO A 315 -6.97 -14.47 -11.55
CA PRO A 315 -6.58 -13.45 -12.52
C PRO A 315 -5.68 -12.39 -11.88
N LYS A 316 -4.87 -11.71 -12.68
CA LYS A 316 -4.20 -10.49 -12.21
C LYS A 316 -5.24 -9.40 -11.96
N TRP A 317 -5.06 -8.62 -10.91
CA TRP A 317 -5.95 -7.52 -10.56
C TRP A 317 -5.15 -6.26 -10.22
N GLY A 318 -5.71 -5.10 -10.55
CA GLY A 318 -5.20 -3.78 -10.15
C GLY A 318 -4.53 -2.96 -11.25
N ASP A 319 -4.41 -3.50 -12.47
CA ASP A 319 -3.94 -2.73 -13.62
C ASP A 319 -5.01 -1.71 -14.05
N ASN A 320 -4.57 -0.51 -14.42
CA ASN A 320 -5.42 0.55 -14.97
C ASN A 320 -5.50 0.43 -16.50
N ASP A 321 -6.62 0.86 -17.09
CA ASP A 321 -6.79 1.01 -18.55
C ASP A 321 -7.21 2.46 -18.84
N PHE A 322 -6.22 3.35 -18.76
CA PHE A 322 -6.43 4.78 -18.88
C PHE A 322 -6.64 5.21 -20.34
N ARG A 323 -7.61 6.12 -20.51
CA ARG A 323 -7.88 6.85 -21.73
C ARG A 323 -8.00 8.34 -21.40
N ASP A 324 -7.13 9.14 -22.00
CA ASP A 324 -7.33 10.60 -22.03
C ASP A 324 -8.54 10.94 -22.90
N ASN A 325 -9.45 11.75 -22.36
CA ASN A 325 -10.66 12.20 -23.06
C ASN A 325 -10.46 13.53 -23.80
N GLY A 326 -9.30 14.18 -23.68
CA GLY A 326 -8.97 15.44 -24.38
C GLY A 326 -9.71 16.67 -23.85
N ASN A 327 -10.33 16.57 -22.67
CA ASN A 327 -11.18 17.61 -22.08
C ASN A 327 -10.84 17.88 -20.60
N GLY A 328 -9.62 17.54 -20.17
CA GLY A 328 -9.18 17.64 -18.77
C GLY A 328 -9.60 16.47 -17.89
N THR A 329 -10.06 15.36 -18.48
CA THR A 329 -10.42 14.14 -17.75
C THR A 329 -9.76 12.89 -18.32
N VAL A 330 -9.56 11.89 -17.47
CA VAL A 330 -9.02 10.56 -17.84
C VAL A 330 -10.02 9.50 -17.39
N THR A 331 -10.46 8.64 -18.30
CA THR A 331 -11.28 7.48 -17.95
C THR A 331 -10.41 6.26 -17.72
N ASP A 332 -10.60 5.57 -16.61
CA ASP A 332 -10.07 4.23 -16.37
C ASP A 332 -11.16 3.19 -16.66
N LYS A 333 -11.03 2.49 -17.79
CA LYS A 333 -12.02 1.48 -18.21
C LYS A 333 -11.99 0.23 -17.33
N ALA A 334 -10.85 -0.04 -16.67
CA ALA A 334 -10.70 -1.20 -15.81
C ALA A 334 -11.60 -1.06 -14.57
N SER A 335 -11.60 0.11 -13.94
CA SER A 335 -12.45 0.42 -12.77
C SER A 335 -13.84 0.98 -13.14
N GLY A 336 -14.00 1.59 -14.30
CA GLY A 336 -15.22 2.32 -14.67
C GLY A 336 -15.29 3.71 -14.04
N LEU A 337 -14.14 4.28 -13.67
CA LEU A 337 -14.03 5.61 -13.08
C LEU A 337 -13.54 6.63 -14.11
N MET A 338 -13.91 7.90 -13.92
CA MET A 338 -13.35 9.03 -14.65
C MET A 338 -12.74 10.01 -13.65
N TRP A 339 -11.51 10.41 -13.92
CA TRP A 339 -10.66 11.19 -13.05
C TRP A 339 -10.47 12.59 -13.59
N GLN A 340 -10.40 13.56 -12.69
CA GLN A 340 -9.78 14.84 -12.97
C GLN A 340 -8.33 14.60 -13.40
N GLN A 341 -7.95 15.09 -14.59
CA GLN A 341 -6.64 14.79 -15.18
C GLN A 341 -5.48 15.51 -14.47
N SER A 342 -5.67 16.77 -14.12
CA SER A 342 -4.68 17.60 -13.41
C SER A 342 -5.24 18.04 -12.08
N ASP A 343 -4.43 17.95 -11.02
CA ASP A 343 -4.76 18.63 -9.76
C ASP A 343 -4.84 20.15 -9.97
N ASP A 344 -5.45 20.85 -9.03
CA ASP A 344 -5.66 22.30 -9.15
C ASP A 344 -4.60 23.13 -8.40
N ASN A 345 -3.49 22.48 -8.05
CA ASN A 345 -2.34 23.07 -7.36
C ASN A 345 -2.69 23.79 -6.04
N LYS A 346 -3.73 23.32 -5.34
CA LYS A 346 -4.13 23.84 -4.03
C LYS A 346 -4.19 22.74 -2.99
N THR A 347 -3.42 22.93 -1.92
CA THR A 347 -3.56 22.14 -0.70
C THR A 347 -4.73 22.65 0.13
N ARG A 348 -5.43 21.74 0.81
CA ARG A 348 -6.65 22.02 1.56
C ARG A 348 -6.72 21.14 2.79
N ASP A 349 -7.42 21.61 3.82
CA ASP A 349 -7.86 20.69 4.86
C ASP A 349 -8.91 19.70 4.30
N TRP A 350 -9.28 18.71 5.10
CA TRP A 350 -10.15 17.65 4.64
C TRP A 350 -11.57 18.11 4.26
N PRO A 351 -12.31 18.90 5.08
CA PRO A 351 -13.62 19.41 4.67
C PRO A 351 -13.57 20.31 3.43
N GLU A 352 -12.51 21.10 3.26
CA GLU A 352 -12.31 21.90 2.05
C GLU A 352 -12.07 21.02 0.82
N ALA A 353 -11.34 19.90 0.94
CA ALA A 353 -11.12 18.95 -0.14
C ALA A 353 -12.41 18.23 -0.55
N LEU A 354 -13.26 17.84 0.42
CA LEU A 354 -14.60 17.32 0.15
C LEU A 354 -15.43 18.35 -0.63
N ASN A 355 -15.53 19.57 -0.09
CA ASN A 355 -16.29 20.65 -0.70
C ASN A 355 -15.78 21.03 -2.10
N TYR A 356 -14.47 20.98 -2.33
CA TYR A 356 -13.89 21.22 -3.64
C TYR A 356 -14.42 20.25 -4.69
N CYS A 357 -14.39 18.95 -4.41
CA CYS A 357 -14.86 17.97 -5.38
C CYS A 357 -16.36 18.01 -5.60
N GLU A 358 -17.17 18.21 -4.55
CA GLU A 358 -18.63 18.31 -4.66
C GLU A 358 -19.11 19.51 -5.48
N ASN A 359 -18.28 20.56 -5.60
CA ASN A 359 -18.59 21.76 -6.37
C ASN A 359 -17.80 21.88 -7.68
N LEU A 360 -17.04 20.85 -8.07
CA LEU A 360 -16.29 20.86 -9.33
C LEU A 360 -17.27 20.78 -10.51
N ASP A 361 -17.16 21.71 -11.44
CA ASP A 361 -17.75 21.63 -12.78
C ASP A 361 -16.61 21.46 -13.79
N LEU A 362 -16.47 20.25 -14.31
CA LEU A 362 -15.38 19.89 -15.22
C LEU A 362 -15.91 18.98 -16.33
N ALA A 363 -15.57 19.32 -17.57
CA ALA A 363 -16.01 18.63 -18.78
C ALA A 363 -17.55 18.49 -18.90
N GLY A 364 -18.31 19.42 -18.30
CA GLY A 364 -19.78 19.40 -18.29
C GLY A 364 -20.40 18.51 -17.21
N TYR A 365 -19.60 17.95 -16.30
CA TYR A 365 -20.04 17.08 -15.22
C TYR A 365 -19.94 17.79 -13.86
N ARG A 366 -20.91 17.51 -12.97
CA ARG A 366 -21.09 18.15 -11.64
C ARG A 366 -21.32 17.14 -10.50
N ASP A 367 -21.04 15.88 -10.76
CA ASP A 367 -21.17 14.73 -9.85
C ASP A 367 -19.79 14.19 -9.45
N TRP A 368 -18.80 15.09 -9.45
CA TRP A 368 -17.46 14.82 -8.96
C TRP A 368 -17.49 14.66 -7.44
N ARG A 369 -16.66 13.76 -6.93
CA ARG A 369 -16.49 13.51 -5.50
C ARG A 369 -15.03 13.29 -5.16
N LEU A 370 -14.68 13.46 -3.89
CA LEU A 370 -13.38 13.05 -3.39
C LEU A 370 -13.36 11.50 -3.33
N PRO A 371 -12.35 10.82 -3.93
CA PRO A 371 -12.28 9.37 -3.93
C PRO A 371 -12.13 8.84 -2.50
N ASN A 372 -12.77 7.72 -2.19
CA ASN A 372 -12.42 6.98 -0.98
C ASN A 372 -11.01 6.36 -1.11
N VAL A 373 -10.44 5.92 0.00
CA VAL A 373 -9.02 5.52 0.03
C VAL A 373 -8.69 4.34 -0.89
N LYS A 374 -9.63 3.41 -1.09
CA LYS A 374 -9.51 2.29 -2.03
C LYS A 374 -9.54 2.76 -3.48
N THR A 375 -10.39 3.72 -3.78
CA THR A 375 -10.45 4.36 -5.10
C THR A 375 -9.16 5.15 -5.38
N LEU A 376 -8.66 5.92 -4.42
CA LEU A 376 -7.44 6.71 -4.57
C LEU A 376 -6.19 5.83 -4.70
N GLN A 377 -6.10 4.74 -3.94
CA GLN A 377 -5.02 3.76 -4.06
C GLN A 377 -5.02 3.03 -5.41
N HIS A 378 -6.18 2.89 -6.06
CA HIS A 378 -6.28 2.18 -7.34
C HIS A 378 -5.46 2.84 -8.47
N ILE A 379 -5.23 4.15 -8.41
CA ILE A 379 -4.44 4.89 -9.42
C ILE A 379 -2.95 5.00 -9.08
N VAL A 380 -2.51 4.46 -7.94
CA VAL A 380 -1.07 4.42 -7.62
C VAL A 380 -0.35 3.50 -8.62
N ASP A 381 0.73 4.02 -9.19
CA ASP A 381 1.66 3.25 -10.00
C ASP A 381 2.93 2.97 -9.20
N TYR A 382 3.03 1.76 -8.66
CA TYR A 382 4.17 1.33 -7.84
C TYR A 382 5.46 1.08 -8.63
N ARG A 383 5.43 1.18 -9.97
CA ARG A 383 6.64 1.11 -10.80
C ARG A 383 7.47 2.39 -10.71
N ASP A 384 6.84 3.49 -10.29
CA ASP A 384 7.46 4.79 -10.09
C ASP A 384 7.37 5.22 -8.61
N TYR A 385 8.20 6.19 -8.23
CA TYR A 385 8.24 6.71 -6.86
C TYR A 385 8.35 8.24 -6.78
N ASN A 386 8.43 8.93 -7.92
CA ASN A 386 8.60 10.38 -7.95
C ASN A 386 7.96 11.02 -9.21
N PRO A 387 6.64 10.94 -9.34
CA PRO A 387 5.68 10.34 -8.38
C PRO A 387 5.27 8.91 -8.72
N ALA A 388 4.68 8.18 -7.78
CA ALA A 388 4.06 6.85 -7.94
C ALA A 388 2.69 6.94 -8.66
N LEU A 389 2.69 7.49 -9.88
CA LEU A 389 1.50 7.77 -10.68
C LEU A 389 1.85 7.57 -12.16
N ASP A 390 0.91 7.08 -12.97
CA ASP A 390 1.08 7.09 -14.42
C ASP A 390 0.99 8.53 -14.94
N THR A 391 2.16 9.15 -15.05
CA THR A 391 2.27 10.57 -15.40
C THR A 391 2.00 10.86 -16.87
N ASP A 392 1.83 9.86 -17.73
CA ASP A 392 1.41 10.08 -19.11
C ASP A 392 -0.07 10.51 -19.15
N TYR A 393 -0.88 9.95 -18.25
CA TYR A 393 -2.32 10.25 -18.15
C TYR A 393 -2.64 11.26 -17.05
N LEU A 394 -2.19 11.04 -15.82
CA LEU A 394 -2.56 11.84 -14.66
C LEU A 394 -1.42 12.80 -14.28
N LYS A 395 -1.72 14.09 -14.24
CA LYS A 395 -0.72 15.14 -13.94
C LYS A 395 -0.88 15.61 -12.50
N GLN A 396 0.22 15.68 -11.76
CA GLN A 396 0.26 16.31 -10.45
C GLN A 396 1.25 17.46 -10.47
N THR A 397 0.88 18.57 -9.83
CA THR A 397 1.69 19.79 -9.86
C THR A 397 2.89 19.65 -8.94
N ASP A 398 2.69 19.12 -7.74
CA ASP A 398 3.75 18.78 -6.80
C ASP A 398 4.02 17.27 -6.82
N LYS A 399 5.21 16.87 -7.26
CA LYS A 399 5.64 15.45 -7.27
C LYS A 399 5.80 14.85 -5.87
N ALA A 400 5.91 15.69 -4.83
CA ALA A 400 5.91 15.29 -3.43
C ALA A 400 4.50 15.30 -2.81
N GLY A 401 3.47 15.47 -3.64
CA GLY A 401 2.09 15.68 -3.22
C GLY A 401 1.47 14.48 -2.49
N TRP A 402 0.77 14.80 -1.41
CA TRP A 402 -0.10 13.88 -0.67
C TRP A 402 -1.54 14.26 -0.96
N PHE A 403 -2.41 13.27 -1.13
CA PHE A 403 -3.76 13.49 -1.62
C PHE A 403 -4.78 12.92 -0.64
N TRP A 404 -5.74 13.77 -0.26
CA TRP A 404 -6.84 13.36 0.61
C TRP A 404 -7.72 12.31 -0.06
N SER A 405 -8.19 11.36 0.75
CA SER A 405 -9.35 10.54 0.43
C SER A 405 -10.57 10.99 1.25
N SER A 406 -11.78 10.58 0.85
CA SER A 406 -13.01 10.83 1.61
C SER A 406 -13.21 9.89 2.81
N THR A 407 -12.24 9.01 3.08
CA THR A 407 -12.30 7.97 4.11
C THR A 407 -11.74 8.49 5.45
N THR A 408 -12.49 8.31 6.54
CA THR A 408 -12.00 8.59 7.90
C THR A 408 -11.14 7.42 8.40
N HIS A 409 -10.01 7.65 9.06
CA HIS A 409 -9.20 6.52 9.55
C HIS A 409 -9.73 5.99 10.88
N GLY A 410 -10.09 4.72 10.95
CA GLY A 410 -10.84 4.18 12.09
C GLY A 410 -10.04 4.03 13.40
N ASP A 411 -8.71 4.00 13.36
CA ASP A 411 -7.88 4.01 14.59
C ASP A 411 -8.00 5.34 15.34
N ASN A 412 -8.20 6.43 14.60
CA ASN A 412 -8.40 7.75 15.15
C ASN A 412 -9.36 8.54 14.26
N ILE A 413 -10.65 8.53 14.60
CA ILE A 413 -11.71 9.15 13.81
C ILE A 413 -11.56 10.67 13.62
N LYS A 414 -10.64 11.31 14.34
CA LYS A 414 -10.25 12.72 14.13
C LYS A 414 -9.35 12.91 12.90
N MET A 415 -8.88 11.81 12.31
CA MET A 415 -8.01 11.78 11.16
C MET A 415 -8.74 11.24 9.93
N ALA A 416 -8.34 11.71 8.76
CA ALA A 416 -8.75 11.14 7.48
C ALA A 416 -7.56 10.45 6.81
N SER A 417 -7.83 9.48 5.95
CA SER A 417 -6.79 8.78 5.22
C SER A 417 -6.35 9.60 4.01
N TYR A 418 -5.04 9.56 3.71
CA TYR A 418 -4.45 10.13 2.50
C TYR A 418 -3.51 9.13 1.83
N VAL A 419 -3.21 9.38 0.55
CA VAL A 419 -2.21 8.63 -0.22
C VAL A 419 -1.05 9.55 -0.61
N CYS A 420 0.17 9.10 -0.37
CA CYS A 420 1.40 9.77 -0.79
C CYS A 420 1.73 9.37 -2.22
N PHE A 421 1.44 10.17 -3.27
CA PHE A 421 1.97 9.86 -4.60
C PHE A 421 3.46 10.21 -4.71
N GLY A 422 3.91 11.20 -3.95
CA GLY A 422 5.32 11.46 -3.73
C GLY A 422 5.91 10.70 -2.54
N LYS A 423 7.15 11.05 -2.16
CA LYS A 423 7.78 10.53 -0.94
C LYS A 423 6.91 10.80 0.29
N CYS A 424 6.83 9.81 1.17
CA CYS A 424 5.98 9.83 2.34
C CYS A 424 6.87 9.94 3.58
N VAL A 425 7.16 11.19 3.96
CA VAL A 425 8.34 11.53 4.75
C VAL A 425 8.06 11.70 6.24
N SER A 426 9.12 11.52 7.04
CA SER A 426 9.19 12.01 8.41
C SER A 426 9.48 13.51 8.45
N VAL A 427 9.37 14.13 9.63
CA VAL A 427 9.78 15.54 9.85
C VAL A 427 11.28 15.80 9.61
N ASP A 428 12.08 14.76 9.47
CA ASP A 428 13.49 14.85 9.09
C ASP A 428 13.70 14.77 7.56
N GLY A 429 12.62 14.73 6.76
CA GLY A 429 12.66 14.62 5.31
C GLY A 429 13.00 13.23 4.77
N VAL A 430 13.02 12.21 5.64
CA VAL A 430 13.31 10.83 5.27
C VAL A 430 12.04 10.14 4.80
N ASP A 431 12.06 9.56 3.61
CA ASP A 431 10.95 8.76 3.10
C ASP A 431 10.86 7.42 3.86
N VAL A 432 10.05 7.43 4.91
CA VAL A 432 9.91 6.30 5.83
C VAL A 432 8.82 5.34 5.38
N HIS A 433 7.83 5.78 4.60
CA HIS A 433 6.73 4.90 4.17
C HIS A 433 6.73 4.56 2.68
N GLY A 434 7.41 5.34 1.83
CA GLY A 434 7.48 5.12 0.39
C GLY A 434 6.36 5.82 -0.38
N ALA A 435 6.65 6.20 -1.62
CA ALA A 435 5.64 6.70 -2.56
C ALA A 435 4.66 5.58 -2.94
N GLY A 436 3.36 5.84 -2.77
CA GLY A 436 2.26 4.90 -2.82
C GLY A 436 1.74 4.46 -1.45
N ALA A 437 2.37 4.92 -0.36
CA ALA A 437 1.88 4.67 0.99
C ALA A 437 0.53 5.33 1.27
N GLN A 438 -0.21 4.74 2.21
CA GLN A 438 -1.44 5.27 2.77
C GLN A 438 -1.25 5.49 4.26
N ARG A 439 -1.51 6.72 4.69
CA ARG A 439 -1.39 7.19 6.07
C ARG A 439 -2.65 7.98 6.43
N SER A 440 -2.63 8.68 7.55
CA SER A 440 -3.74 9.52 8.00
C SER A 440 -3.25 10.77 8.70
N ASP A 441 -3.93 11.89 8.46
CA ASP A 441 -3.64 13.20 9.06
C ASP A 441 -4.88 13.75 9.77
N PRO A 442 -4.73 14.67 10.74
CA PRO A 442 -5.86 15.41 11.29
C PRO A 442 -6.70 16.05 10.18
N LYS A 443 -8.03 15.97 10.30
CA LYS A 443 -8.95 16.50 9.28
C LYS A 443 -8.88 18.01 9.11
N THR A 444 -8.56 18.72 10.20
CA THR A 444 -8.52 20.18 10.29
C THR A 444 -7.46 20.59 11.31
N GLY A 445 -7.07 21.86 11.33
CA GLY A 445 -6.18 22.43 12.34
C GLY A 445 -4.91 23.03 11.74
N ASN A 446 -3.91 23.29 12.58
CA ASN A 446 -2.64 23.87 12.15
C ASN A 446 -1.51 22.82 12.26
N PRO A 447 -0.77 22.54 11.17
CA PRO A 447 0.37 21.62 11.19
C PRO A 447 1.42 21.95 12.25
N SER A 448 1.61 23.23 12.59
CA SER A 448 2.57 23.66 13.61
C SER A 448 2.24 23.15 15.02
N ASP A 449 1.01 22.70 15.25
CA ASP A 449 0.59 22.14 16.54
C ASP A 449 1.12 20.72 16.75
N PHE A 450 1.75 20.13 15.74
CA PHE A 450 2.23 18.76 15.74
C PHE A 450 3.75 18.70 15.58
N THR A 451 4.42 18.06 16.54
CA THR A 451 5.85 17.76 16.41
C THR A 451 6.11 16.65 15.40
N SER A 452 5.30 15.59 15.43
CA SER A 452 5.30 14.44 14.50
C SER A 452 4.26 13.41 14.94
N LEU A 453 3.91 12.43 14.09
CA LEU A 453 3.10 11.27 14.48
C LEU A 453 3.92 9.96 14.52
N GLY A 454 3.62 9.13 15.52
CA GLY A 454 4.19 7.77 15.66
C GLY A 454 5.70 7.72 15.93
N GLY A 455 6.23 6.51 16.12
CA GLY A 455 7.65 6.28 16.39
C GLY A 455 8.59 6.59 15.22
N GLN A 456 8.05 6.59 13.99
CA GLN A 456 8.78 6.93 12.77
C GLN A 456 8.85 8.46 12.51
N ARG A 457 8.23 9.26 13.40
CA ARG A 457 8.21 10.73 13.36
C ARG A 457 7.62 11.29 12.07
N ASP A 458 6.47 10.78 11.67
CA ASP A 458 5.78 11.17 10.45
C ASP A 458 5.49 12.68 10.41
N GLU A 459 5.73 13.30 9.26
CA GLU A 459 5.32 14.68 8.99
C GLU A 459 3.79 14.78 9.00
N VAL A 460 3.25 15.86 9.59
CA VAL A 460 1.83 16.18 9.61
C VAL A 460 1.61 17.39 8.73
N ARG A 461 0.78 17.27 7.70
CA ARG A 461 0.54 18.35 6.73
C ARG A 461 -0.80 19.02 6.90
N ILE A 462 -1.87 18.27 7.21
CA ILE A 462 -3.29 18.71 7.25
C ILE A 462 -3.79 19.28 5.92
N ASN A 463 -3.05 20.20 5.31
CA ASN A 463 -3.27 20.74 3.99
C ASN A 463 -2.67 19.78 2.94
N ASN A 464 -3.49 18.88 2.42
CA ASN A 464 -3.14 17.94 1.35
C ASN A 464 -3.88 18.30 0.06
N TYR A 465 -3.41 17.79 -1.09
CA TYR A 465 -4.05 18.00 -2.38
C TYR A 465 -5.33 17.17 -2.52
N ALA A 466 -6.14 17.49 -3.53
CA ALA A 466 -7.32 16.73 -3.90
C ALA A 466 -7.30 16.40 -5.39
N ARG A 467 -7.79 15.21 -5.74
CA ARG A 467 -8.07 14.81 -7.12
C ARG A 467 -9.45 14.18 -7.15
N CYS A 468 -10.36 14.80 -7.88
CA CYS A 468 -11.74 14.37 -7.89
C CYS A 468 -11.97 13.22 -8.88
N VAL A 469 -12.99 12.41 -8.58
CA VAL A 469 -13.40 11.28 -9.40
C VAL A 469 -14.92 11.29 -9.59
N ARG A 470 -15.39 10.79 -10.72
CA ARG A 470 -16.79 10.44 -10.99
C ARG A 470 -16.87 9.02 -11.54
N ASP A 471 -18.06 8.44 -11.58
CA ASP A 471 -18.25 7.21 -12.35
C ASP A 471 -18.31 7.55 -13.84
N ALA A 472 -17.74 6.71 -14.71
CA ALA A 472 -17.63 7.01 -16.14
C ALA A 472 -18.94 6.78 -16.92
N GLY A 473 -19.94 6.14 -16.31
CA GLY A 473 -21.23 5.78 -16.91
C GLY A 473 -22.30 6.85 -16.80
#